data_AF-A0A1Q3N3K8-F1
#
_entry.id   AF-A0A1Q3N3K8-F1
#
_cell.length_a   1.000
_cell.length_b   1.000
_cell.length_c   1.000
_cell.angle_alpha   90.00
_cell.angle_beta   90.00
_cell.angle_gamma   90.00
#
_symmetry.space_group_name_H-M   'P 1'
#
loop_
_entity.id
_entity.type
_entity.pdbx_description
1 polymer ?
#
loop_
_entity_poly.entity_id
_entity_poly.type
_entity_poly.pdbx_seq_one_letter_code
_entity_poly.pdbx_strand_id
1 'polypeptide(L)'
;MREKFRPYIFNGFLLILPAIAWNAALAHRLPPFFEPASLDHHIPFMITFSEQLFRVLFFIVVFLMPLSRTGTQIRRGGILYILGLLLYFASWVPLVWFPDSSWSVSLLGLSAPSWTPVCWMSGIICLCNGFSFGIPYRKWIPWSLLILFLLFHNLHIFLAFYRVPL
;
A
#
# COMPACT_ATOMS: atom_id res chain seq x y z
N MET A 1 -5.51 -34.16 0.56
CA MET A 1 -6.27 -33.14 -0.21
C MET A 1 -6.09 -31.71 0.30
N ARG A 2 -6.12 -31.43 1.62
CA ARG A 2 -5.94 -30.07 2.18
C ARG A 2 -4.62 -29.36 1.81
N GLU A 3 -3.54 -30.09 1.57
CA GLU A 3 -2.23 -29.48 1.30
C GLU A 3 -2.06 -28.89 -0.10
N LYS A 4 -2.76 -29.44 -1.11
CA LYS A 4 -2.65 -28.95 -2.49
C LYS A 4 -3.32 -27.58 -2.67
N PHE A 5 -4.38 -27.27 -1.91
CA PHE A 5 -5.16 -26.04 -2.08
C PHE A 5 -4.71 -24.88 -1.18
N ARG A 6 -4.01 -25.18 -0.07
CA ARG A 6 -3.51 -24.18 0.88
C ARG A 6 -2.70 -23.03 0.26
N PRO A 7 -1.76 -23.22 -0.69
CA PRO A 7 -1.01 -22.10 -1.25
C PRO A 7 -1.88 -21.13 -2.07
N TYR A 8 -3.06 -21.56 -2.54
CA TYR A 8 -3.98 -20.67 -3.28
C TYR A 8 -4.85 -19.82 -2.35
N ILE A 9 -5.12 -20.31 -1.13
CA ILE A 9 -5.90 -19.59 -0.12
C ILE A 9 -4.97 -18.70 0.73
N PHE A 10 -3.78 -19.20 1.08
CA PHE A 10 -2.79 -18.51 1.91
C PHE A 10 -1.71 -17.84 1.05
N ASN A 11 -2.11 -16.81 0.32
CA ASN A 11 -1.23 -15.96 -0.47
C ASN A 11 -1.07 -14.57 0.16
N GLY A 12 -0.15 -13.78 -0.36
CA GLY A 12 0.16 -12.44 0.14
C GLY A 12 -1.02 -11.47 0.05
N PHE A 13 -2.05 -11.73 -0.77
CA PHE A 13 -3.22 -10.86 -0.88
C PHE A 13 -3.99 -10.74 0.43
N LEU A 14 -3.98 -11.81 1.25
CA LEU A 14 -4.56 -11.76 2.59
C LEU A 14 -3.93 -10.66 3.46
N LEU A 15 -2.66 -10.33 3.24
CA LEU A 15 -1.94 -9.30 3.98
C LEU A 15 -2.28 -7.89 3.48
N ILE A 16 -2.99 -7.73 2.37
CA ILE A 16 -3.49 -6.44 1.90
C ILE A 16 -4.83 -6.10 2.59
N LEU A 17 -5.61 -7.12 2.98
CA LEU A 17 -6.97 -6.94 3.51
C LEU A 17 -7.05 -6.01 4.73
N PRO A 18 -6.12 -6.05 5.72
CA PRO A 18 -6.17 -5.12 6.84
C PRO A 18 -6.04 -3.66 6.42
N ALA A 19 -5.20 -3.36 5.42
CA ALA A 19 -5.05 -2.01 4.89
C ALA A 19 -6.32 -1.56 4.15
N ILE A 20 -6.93 -2.44 3.35
CA ILE A 20 -8.21 -2.17 2.68
C ILE A 20 -9.33 -1.90 3.71
N ALA A 21 -9.44 -2.74 4.73
CA ALA A 21 -10.45 -2.61 5.77
C ALA A 21 -10.28 -1.30 6.55
N TRP A 22 -9.04 -0.92 6.85
CA TRP A 22 -8.73 0.36 7.51
C TRP A 22 -9.15 1.56 6.65
N ASN A 23 -8.82 1.54 5.36
CA ASN A 23 -9.20 2.60 4.43
C ASN A 23 -10.72 2.71 4.29
N ALA A 24 -11.42 1.58 4.19
CA ALA A 24 -12.87 1.55 4.12
C ALA A 24 -13.52 2.08 5.41
N ALA A 25 -12.98 1.73 6.59
CA ALA A 25 -13.48 2.20 7.87
C ALA A 25 -13.32 3.72 8.05
N LEU A 26 -12.26 4.31 7.47
CA LEU A 26 -11.99 5.74 7.56
C LEU A 26 -12.60 6.56 6.42
N ALA A 27 -13.04 5.95 5.32
CA ALA A 27 -13.49 6.65 4.10
C ALA A 27 -14.50 7.78 4.35
N HIS A 28 -15.44 7.59 5.29
CA HIS A 28 -16.48 8.58 5.62
C HIS A 28 -16.02 9.68 6.59
N ARG A 29 -14.79 9.61 7.11
CA ARG A 29 -14.23 10.54 8.10
C ARG A 29 -13.01 11.29 7.56
N LEU A 30 -12.68 11.12 6.28
CA LEU A 30 -11.54 11.77 5.67
C LEU A 30 -11.82 13.26 5.43
N PRO A 31 -10.81 14.14 5.60
CA PRO A 31 -10.92 15.55 5.23
C PRO A 31 -11.27 15.74 3.74
N PRO A 32 -11.88 16.89 3.36
CA PRO A 32 -12.23 17.21 1.98
C PRO A 32 -11.08 17.11 0.96
N PHE A 33 -9.82 17.28 1.43
CA PHE A 33 -8.63 17.08 0.61
C PHE A 33 -8.57 15.69 -0.04
N PHE A 34 -9.01 14.64 0.68
CA PHE A 34 -8.96 13.26 0.20
C PHE A 34 -10.18 12.85 -0.62
N GLU A 35 -11.13 13.76 -0.85
CA GLU A 35 -12.24 13.50 -1.76
C GLU A 35 -11.71 13.38 -3.20
N PRO A 36 -12.22 12.45 -4.03
CA PRO A 36 -11.77 12.28 -5.41
C PRO A 36 -11.85 13.58 -6.23
N ALA A 37 -12.86 14.42 -5.96
CA ALA A 37 -13.03 15.71 -6.62
C ALA A 37 -11.88 16.69 -6.35
N SER A 38 -11.28 16.64 -5.17
CA SER A 38 -10.15 17.48 -4.76
C SER A 38 -8.82 16.86 -5.18
N LEU A 39 -8.65 15.57 -4.90
CA LEU A 39 -7.39 14.85 -5.07
C LEU A 39 -6.99 14.73 -6.55
N ASP A 40 -7.95 14.42 -7.42
CA ASP A 40 -7.70 14.23 -8.86
C ASP A 40 -7.79 15.55 -9.65
N HIS A 41 -8.10 16.67 -8.98
CA HIS A 41 -8.35 17.95 -9.64
C HIS A 41 -7.11 18.41 -10.44
N HIS A 42 -7.26 18.49 -11.76
CA HIS A 42 -6.21 18.88 -12.71
C HIS A 42 -4.94 18.00 -12.70
N ILE A 43 -4.94 16.83 -12.03
CA ILE A 43 -3.80 15.93 -12.06
C ILE A 43 -3.69 15.30 -13.46
N PRO A 44 -2.48 15.29 -14.08
CA PRO A 44 -2.29 14.67 -15.39
C PRO A 44 -2.75 13.21 -15.37
N PHE A 45 -3.57 12.83 -16.34
CA PHE A 45 -4.10 11.47 -16.48
C PHE A 45 -3.01 10.39 -16.46
N MET A 46 -1.83 10.69 -17.00
CA MET A 46 -0.71 9.74 -17.00
C MET A 46 -0.27 9.34 -15.59
N ILE A 47 -0.40 10.23 -14.60
CA ILE A 47 0.01 9.97 -13.22
C ILE A 47 -1.03 9.08 -12.53
N THR A 48 -2.31 9.48 -12.59
CA THR A 48 -3.42 8.72 -11.99
C THR A 48 -3.56 7.35 -12.62
N PHE A 49 -3.46 7.25 -13.95
CA PHE A 49 -3.49 5.97 -14.66
C PHE A 49 -2.31 5.07 -14.25
N SER A 50 -1.08 5.60 -14.24
CA SER A 50 0.10 4.81 -13.88
C SER A 50 0.03 4.31 -12.44
N GLU A 51 -0.38 5.16 -11.50
CA GLU A 51 -0.58 4.77 -10.12
C GLU A 51 -1.55 3.59 -9.99
N GLN A 52 -2.73 3.70 -10.61
CA GLN A 52 -3.75 2.66 -10.55
C GLN A 52 -3.30 1.37 -11.23
N LEU A 53 -2.63 1.49 -12.38
CA LEU A 53 -2.06 0.35 -13.10
C LEU A 53 -1.05 -0.40 -12.23
N PHE A 54 -0.06 0.29 -11.66
CA PHE A 54 0.96 -0.37 -10.83
C PHE A 54 0.39 -0.90 -9.52
N ARG A 55 -0.62 -0.25 -8.93
CA ARG A 55 -1.35 -0.76 -7.77
C ARG A 55 -2.02 -2.11 -8.08
N VAL A 56 -2.77 -2.18 -9.17
CA VAL A 56 -3.46 -3.41 -9.60
C VAL A 56 -2.45 -4.50 -9.95
N LEU A 57 -1.39 -4.18 -10.71
CA LEU A 57 -0.34 -5.14 -11.03
C LEU A 57 0.36 -5.66 -9.77
N PHE A 58 0.65 -4.80 -8.79
CA PHE A 58 1.22 -5.22 -7.51
C PHE A 58 0.28 -6.17 -6.77
N PHE A 59 -1.02 -5.87 -6.71
CA PHE A 59 -2.01 -6.75 -6.07
C PHE A 59 -2.12 -8.11 -6.77
N ILE A 60 -2.10 -8.14 -8.10
CA ILE A 60 -2.09 -9.39 -8.87
C ILE A 60 -0.83 -10.19 -8.55
N VAL A 61 0.35 -9.56 -8.54
CA VAL A 61 1.62 -10.25 -8.23
C VAL A 61 1.59 -10.81 -6.81
N VAL A 62 1.16 -10.01 -5.83
CA VAL A 62 1.04 -10.45 -4.43
C VAL A 62 0.02 -11.56 -4.25
N PHE A 63 -1.07 -11.57 -5.02
CA PHE A 63 -2.03 -12.68 -5.05
C PHE A 63 -1.41 -13.98 -5.55
N LEU A 64 -0.51 -13.90 -6.54
CA LEU A 64 0.21 -15.07 -7.05
C LEU A 64 1.31 -15.55 -6.08
N MET A 65 1.71 -14.75 -5.10
CA MET A 65 2.79 -15.04 -4.16
C MET A 65 2.28 -15.81 -2.93
N PRO A 66 2.62 -17.10 -2.75
CA PRO A 66 2.26 -17.85 -1.54
C PRO A 66 3.10 -17.39 -0.34
N LEU A 67 2.51 -17.44 0.85
CA LEU A 67 3.22 -17.15 2.09
C LEU A 67 4.36 -18.15 2.35
N SER A 68 5.52 -17.65 2.78
CA SER A 68 6.67 -18.46 3.12
C SER A 68 6.38 -19.38 4.29
N ARG A 69 6.98 -20.57 4.25
CA ARG A 69 6.95 -21.56 5.34
C ARG A 69 8.24 -21.57 6.17
N THR A 70 9.21 -20.73 5.82
CA THR A 70 10.51 -20.72 6.48
C THR A 70 10.51 -19.74 7.67
N GLY A 71 10.93 -20.20 8.84
CA GLY A 71 10.83 -19.41 10.07
C GLY A 71 11.60 -18.08 10.05
N THR A 72 12.74 -18.02 9.35
CA THR A 72 13.56 -16.80 9.27
C THR A 72 12.91 -15.71 8.41
N GLN A 73 12.28 -16.08 7.29
CA GLN A 73 11.55 -15.14 6.42
C GLN A 73 10.26 -14.67 7.08
N ILE A 74 9.52 -15.59 7.73
CA ILE A 74 8.31 -15.27 8.49
C ILE A 74 8.62 -14.23 9.58
N ARG A 75 9.71 -14.42 10.34
CA ARG A 75 10.09 -13.50 11.42
C ARG A 75 10.44 -12.11 10.88
N ARG A 76 11.36 -12.02 9.92
CA ARG A 76 11.84 -10.71 9.41
C ARG A 76 10.75 -9.98 8.63
N GLY A 77 10.09 -10.67 7.69
CA GLY A 77 9.01 -10.10 6.90
C GLY A 77 7.79 -9.76 7.76
N GLY A 78 7.48 -10.59 8.75
CA GLY A 78 6.36 -10.38 9.67
C GLY A 78 6.54 -9.16 10.55
N ILE A 79 7.74 -8.95 11.12
CA ILE A 79 8.04 -7.73 11.90
C ILE A 79 7.90 -6.49 11.02
N LEU A 80 8.50 -6.50 9.82
CA LEU A 80 8.42 -5.37 8.89
C LEU A 80 6.97 -5.08 8.47
N TYR A 81 6.19 -6.13 8.19
CA TYR A 81 4.78 -6.02 7.85
C TYR A 81 3.95 -5.43 9.00
N ILE A 82 4.06 -5.98 10.22
CA ILE A 82 3.27 -5.53 11.38
C ILE A 82 3.62 -4.09 11.73
N LEU A 83 4.91 -3.77 11.86
CA LEU A 83 5.35 -2.40 12.18
C LEU A 83 4.95 -1.42 11.08
N GLY A 84 5.10 -1.80 9.81
CA GLY A 84 4.68 -0.99 8.68
C GLY A 84 3.17 -0.75 8.65
N LEU A 85 2.37 -1.75 9.02
CA LEU A 85 0.92 -1.65 9.04
C LEU A 85 0.45 -0.75 10.19
N LEU A 86 1.06 -0.89 11.38
CA LEU A 86 0.79 -0.01 12.50
C LEU A 86 1.18 1.44 12.20
N LEU A 87 2.33 1.65 11.54
CA LEU A 87 2.76 2.98 11.09
C LEU A 87 1.77 3.57 10.06
N TYR A 88 1.31 2.75 9.12
CA TYR A 88 0.29 3.14 8.15
C TYR A 88 -1.05 3.49 8.82
N PHE A 89 -1.48 2.75 9.85
CA PHE A 89 -2.69 3.09 10.59
C PHE A 89 -2.53 4.37 11.40
N ALA A 90 -1.37 4.53 12.03
CA ALA A 90 -1.01 5.72 12.78
C ALA A 90 -0.97 6.98 11.91
N SER A 91 -0.57 6.88 10.63
CA SER A 91 -0.49 8.04 9.74
C SER A 91 -1.86 8.66 9.43
N TRP A 92 -2.93 7.87 9.46
CA TRP A 92 -4.29 8.36 9.27
C TRP A 92 -4.87 9.05 10.51
N VAL A 93 -4.41 8.69 11.71
CA VAL A 93 -5.01 9.16 12.98
C VAL A 93 -4.98 10.70 13.08
N PRO A 94 -3.84 11.40 12.92
CA PRO A 94 -3.82 12.85 12.96
C PRO A 94 -4.72 13.51 11.93
N LEU A 95 -4.84 12.92 10.72
CA LEU A 95 -5.62 13.49 9.63
C LEU A 95 -7.13 13.44 9.91
N VAL A 96 -7.60 12.41 10.61
CA VAL A 96 -9.02 12.22 10.92
C VAL A 96 -9.44 13.01 12.17
N TRP A 97 -8.62 12.99 13.23
CA TRP A 97 -8.99 13.59 14.51
C TRP A 97 -8.47 15.01 14.72
N PHE A 98 -7.41 15.40 14.01
CA PHE A 98 -6.77 16.71 14.12
C PHE A 98 -6.43 17.29 12.73
N PRO A 99 -7.43 17.46 11.84
CA PRO A 99 -7.20 17.87 10.45
C PRO A 99 -6.50 19.22 10.31
N ASP A 100 -6.72 20.15 11.26
CA ASP A 100 -6.14 21.49 11.26
C ASP A 100 -4.77 21.57 11.99
N SER A 101 -4.25 20.44 12.47
CA SER A 101 -2.96 20.43 13.16
C SER A 101 -1.80 20.75 12.21
N SER A 102 -0.71 21.31 12.76
CA SER A 102 0.51 21.59 12.00
C SER A 102 1.09 20.35 11.28
N TRP A 103 0.84 19.16 11.82
CA TRP A 103 1.16 17.91 11.15
C TRP A 103 0.28 17.69 9.92
N SER A 104 -1.04 17.73 10.10
CA SER A 104 -2.03 17.39 9.08
C SER A 104 -2.04 18.37 7.90
N VAL A 105 -1.66 19.64 8.10
CA VAL A 105 -1.53 20.63 7.03
C VAL A 105 -0.12 20.68 6.41
N SER A 106 0.85 19.96 6.99
CA SER A 106 2.20 19.86 6.41
C SER A 106 2.23 18.84 5.29
N LEU A 107 3.08 19.05 4.27
CA LEU A 107 3.28 18.09 3.19
C LEU A 107 3.63 16.70 3.72
N LEU A 108 4.51 16.62 4.72
CA LEU A 108 4.98 15.35 5.27
C LEU A 108 3.87 14.59 6.01
N GLY A 109 3.06 15.30 6.79
CA GLY A 109 1.97 14.69 7.55
C GLY A 109 0.76 14.34 6.69
N LEU A 110 0.35 15.23 5.77
CA LEU A 110 -0.75 14.97 4.84
C LEU A 110 -0.43 13.80 3.90
N SER A 111 0.81 13.69 3.42
CA SER A 111 1.26 12.57 2.58
C SER A 111 1.66 11.33 3.37
N ALA A 112 1.59 11.34 4.71
CA ALA A 112 1.99 10.19 5.51
C ALA A 112 1.33 8.87 5.10
N PRO A 113 0.02 8.83 4.80
CA PRO A 113 -0.61 7.63 4.27
C PRO A 113 -0.10 7.15 2.91
N SER A 114 0.57 7.99 2.11
CA SER A 114 1.04 7.61 0.77
C SER A 114 2.46 7.03 0.74
N TRP A 115 3.34 7.45 1.66
CA TRP A 115 4.71 6.89 1.73
C TRP A 115 4.84 5.78 2.77
N THR A 116 4.06 5.78 3.85
CA THR A 116 4.07 4.68 4.86
C THR A 116 3.77 3.27 4.30
N PRO A 117 3.02 3.09 3.18
CA PRO A 117 2.82 1.77 2.58
C PRO A 117 4.10 1.04 2.18
N VAL A 118 5.20 1.77 1.95
CA VAL A 118 6.51 1.16 1.66
C VAL A 118 6.88 0.09 2.68
N CYS A 119 6.59 0.32 3.97
CA CYS A 119 6.97 -0.59 5.03
C CYS A 119 6.18 -1.90 4.97
N TRP A 120 4.84 -1.82 4.99
CA TRP A 120 4.04 -3.05 5.04
C TRP A 120 4.06 -3.80 3.70
N MET A 121 4.08 -3.10 2.56
CA MET A 121 4.18 -3.74 1.25
C MET A 121 5.54 -4.44 1.07
N SER A 122 6.64 -3.83 1.52
CA SER A 122 7.95 -4.51 1.57
C SER A 122 7.93 -5.74 2.50
N GLY A 123 7.20 -5.64 3.62
CA GLY A 123 6.94 -6.76 4.52
C GLY A 123 6.27 -7.94 3.81
N ILE A 124 5.26 -7.68 2.98
CA ILE A 124 4.58 -8.71 2.15
C ILE A 124 5.57 -9.37 1.19
N ILE A 125 6.37 -8.58 0.47
CA ILE A 125 7.37 -9.11 -0.47
C ILE A 125 8.35 -10.03 0.26
N CYS A 126 8.80 -9.63 1.46
CA CYS A 126 9.71 -10.43 2.29
C CYS A 126 9.05 -11.69 2.88
N LEU A 127 7.74 -11.65 3.16
CA LEU A 127 6.96 -12.79 3.67
C LEU A 127 6.68 -13.85 2.59
N CYS A 128 6.84 -13.50 1.32
CA CYS A 128 6.57 -14.39 0.21
C CYS A 128 7.86 -14.78 -0.54
N ASN A 129 8.00 -16.04 -0.94
CA ASN A 129 9.26 -16.56 -1.52
C ASN A 129 9.07 -17.37 -2.81
N GLY A 130 8.08 -17.01 -3.62
CA GLY A 130 7.81 -17.69 -4.89
C GLY A 130 6.59 -17.13 -5.59
N PHE A 131 6.26 -17.71 -6.75
CA PHE A 131 4.96 -17.58 -7.39
C PHE A 131 4.28 -18.94 -7.43
N SER A 132 2.95 -18.92 -7.37
CA SER A 132 2.08 -20.08 -7.59
C SER A 132 2.01 -20.42 -9.09
N PHE A 133 1.38 -21.55 -9.42
CA PHE A 133 1.10 -21.96 -10.81
C PHE A 133 2.33 -22.24 -11.69
N GLY A 134 3.50 -22.50 -11.10
CA GLY A 134 4.72 -22.81 -11.86
C GLY A 134 5.33 -21.61 -12.59
N ILE A 135 4.89 -20.40 -12.28
CA ILE A 135 5.44 -19.17 -12.87
C ILE A 135 6.85 -18.94 -12.32
N PRO A 136 7.87 -18.64 -13.17
CA PRO A 136 9.22 -18.40 -12.70
C PRO A 136 9.28 -17.17 -11.79
N TYR A 137 9.68 -17.38 -10.54
CA TYR A 137 9.80 -16.28 -9.58
C TYR A 137 11.10 -15.52 -9.76
N ARG A 138 11.00 -14.20 -9.90
CA ARG A 138 12.14 -13.29 -9.82
C ARG A 138 11.83 -12.18 -8.83
N LYS A 139 12.65 -12.07 -7.78
CA LYS A 139 12.46 -11.10 -6.68
C LYS A 139 12.33 -9.66 -7.17
N TRP A 140 13.00 -9.28 -8.25
CA TRP A 140 12.92 -7.90 -8.77
C TRP A 140 11.52 -7.51 -9.27
N ILE A 141 10.69 -8.46 -9.71
CA ILE A 141 9.34 -8.17 -10.24
C ILE A 141 8.46 -7.47 -9.20
N PRO A 142 8.18 -8.05 -8.01
CA PRO A 142 7.37 -7.37 -6.99
C PRO A 142 8.03 -6.09 -6.47
N TRP A 143 9.35 -6.04 -6.36
CA TRP A 143 10.08 -4.84 -5.93
C TRP A 143 9.94 -3.69 -6.93
N SER A 144 10.08 -3.94 -8.23
CA SER A 144 9.91 -2.94 -9.29
C SER A 144 8.49 -2.40 -9.30
N LEU A 145 7.47 -3.26 -9.16
CA LEU A 145 6.07 -2.82 -9.08
C LEU A 145 5.79 -1.97 -7.84
N LEU A 146 6.34 -2.35 -6.68
CA LEU A 146 6.25 -1.54 -5.46
C LEU A 146 6.86 -0.15 -5.65
N ILE A 147 8.08 -0.08 -6.19
CA ILE A 147 8.79 1.18 -6.43
C ILE A 147 8.00 2.06 -7.40
N LEU A 148 7.53 1.50 -8.51
CA LEU A 148 6.77 2.26 -9.51
C LEU A 148 5.43 2.73 -8.92
N PHE A 149 4.69 1.87 -8.22
CA PHE A 149 3.46 2.26 -7.54
C PHE A 149 3.69 3.42 -6.57
N LEU A 150 4.67 3.29 -5.66
CA LEU A 150 4.96 4.33 -4.67
C LEU A 150 5.42 5.63 -5.31
N LEU A 151 6.21 5.56 -6.39
CA LEU A 151 6.64 6.75 -7.12
C LEU A 151 5.43 7.55 -7.63
N PHE A 152 4.52 6.89 -8.36
CA PHE A 152 3.33 7.57 -8.90
C PHE A 152 2.36 7.99 -7.79
N HIS A 153 2.16 7.16 -6.76
CA HIS A 153 1.28 7.45 -5.64
C HIS A 153 1.74 8.67 -4.84
N ASN A 154 3.04 8.78 -4.55
CA ASN A 154 3.59 9.92 -3.84
C ASN A 154 3.68 11.16 -4.73
N LEU A 155 3.97 11.01 -6.02
CA LEU A 155 3.92 12.12 -6.97
C LEU A 155 2.51 12.70 -7.11
N HIS A 156 1.49 11.84 -7.14
CA HIS A 156 0.10 12.25 -7.19
C HIS A 156 -0.26 13.12 -5.98
N ILE A 157 0.00 12.63 -4.75
CA ILE A 157 -0.28 13.38 -3.52
C ILE A 157 0.53 14.67 -3.45
N PHE A 158 1.79 14.64 -3.86
CA PHE A 158 2.63 15.84 -3.92
C PHE A 158 2.02 16.90 -4.84
N LEU A 159 1.58 16.52 -6.04
CA LEU A 159 0.95 17.46 -6.98
C LEU A 159 -0.40 17.96 -6.46
N ALA A 160 -1.19 17.10 -5.82
CA ALA A 160 -2.46 17.48 -5.20
C ALA A 160 -2.23 18.51 -4.09
N PHE A 161 -1.23 18.31 -3.22
CA PHE A 161 -0.88 19.23 -2.13
C PHE A 161 -0.60 20.65 -2.60
N TYR A 162 0.14 20.84 -3.69
CA TYR A 162 0.48 22.18 -4.19
C TYR A 162 -0.61 22.83 -5.05
N ARG A 163 -1.70 22.11 -5.34
CA ARG A 163 -2.78 22.58 -6.22
C ARG A 163 -4.10 22.81 -5.51
N VAL A 164 -4.38 22.05 -4.45
CA VAL A 164 -5.57 22.20 -3.64
C VAL A 164 -5.22 23.13 -2.48
N PRO A 165 -5.88 24.29 -2.33
CA PRO A 165 -5.75 25.10 -1.12
C PRO A 165 -6.26 24.27 0.07
N LEU A 166 -5.42 24.13 1.10
CA LEU A 166 -5.78 23.50 2.38
C LEU A 166 -6.67 24.41 3.21
#